data_AF-A0A1B0C333-F1
#
_entry.id   AF-A0A1B0C333-F1
#
_cell.length_a   1.000
_cell.length_b   1.000
_cell.length_c   1.000
_cell.angle_alpha   90.00
_cell.angle_beta   90.00
_cell.angle_gamma   90.00
#
_symmetry.space_group_name_H-M   'P 1'
#
loop_
_entity.id
_entity.type
_entity.pdbx_description
1 polymer ?
#
loop_
_entity_poly.entity_id
_entity_poly.type
_entity_poly.pdbx_seq_one_letter_code
_entity_poly.pdbx_strand_id
1 'polypeptide(L)'
;MVKEMQSKAPMPYDLFEVKERLKYIGALSSTNIFLREEIDRIQRVIILLRATLKDLLLAIEGTIIMSGQLRDALDKIFNACVPAIWQRGSWASLTVEIGFTGLLERNEKFHTWCFNVRFIYS
;
A
#
# COMPACT_ATOMS: atom_id res chain seq x y z
N MET A 1 5.11 15.45 7.58
CA MET A 1 5.06 13.98 7.76
C MET A 1 3.76 13.33 7.23
N VAL A 2 2.59 13.42 7.88
CA VAL A 2 1.35 12.73 7.42
C VAL A 2 0.96 13.10 5.97
N LYS A 3 0.94 14.40 5.64
CA LYS A 3 0.65 14.90 4.29
C LYS A 3 1.69 14.42 3.25
N GLU A 4 2.96 14.39 3.64
CA GLU A 4 4.05 13.94 2.77
C GLU A 4 3.94 12.43 2.50
N MET A 5 3.70 11.63 3.54
CA MET A 5 3.50 10.19 3.43
C MET A 5 2.27 9.88 2.56
N GLN A 6 1.18 10.63 2.71
CA GLN A 6 -0.01 10.49 1.87
C GLN A 6 0.26 10.82 0.39
N SER A 7 1.11 11.81 0.12
CA SER A 7 1.49 12.20 -1.23
C SER A 7 2.38 11.16 -1.93
N LYS A 8 3.23 10.48 -1.17
CA LYS A 8 4.15 9.43 -1.66
C LYS A 8 3.51 8.05 -1.72
N ALA A 9 2.44 7.82 -0.97
CA ALA A 9 1.78 6.51 -0.92
C ALA A 9 1.28 6.13 -2.33
N PRO A 10 1.52 4.89 -2.79
CA PRO A 10 1.06 4.44 -4.10
C PRO A 10 -0.47 4.44 -4.15
N MET A 11 -1.02 4.54 -5.35
CA MET A 11 -2.46 4.39 -5.55
C MET A 11 -2.84 2.90 -5.44
N PRO A 12 -4.08 2.58 -5.00
CA PRO A 12 -4.58 1.21 -5.07
C PRO A 12 -4.54 0.70 -6.50
N TYR A 13 -4.20 -0.57 -6.67
CA TYR A 13 -4.20 -1.27 -7.95
C TYR A 13 -5.63 -1.37 -8.50
N ASP A 14 -5.76 -1.28 -9.82
CA ASP A 14 -6.94 -1.81 -10.50
C ASP A 14 -6.79 -3.32 -10.61
N LEU A 15 -7.55 -4.06 -9.78
CA LEU A 15 -7.50 -5.52 -9.74
C LEU A 15 -7.98 -6.15 -11.06
N PHE A 16 -8.84 -5.46 -11.83
CA PHE A 16 -9.27 -5.91 -13.14
C PHE A 16 -8.11 -5.78 -14.13
N GLU A 17 -7.45 -4.63 -14.19
CA GLU A 17 -6.29 -4.44 -15.08
C GLU A 17 -5.15 -5.41 -14.74
N VAL A 18 -4.82 -5.55 -13.45
CA VAL A 18 -3.79 -6.51 -13.00
C VAL A 18 -4.13 -7.93 -13.45
N LYS A 19 -5.39 -8.36 -13.27
CA LYS A 19 -5.83 -9.69 -13.70
C LYS A 19 -5.68 -9.89 -15.21
N GLU A 20 -6.04 -8.90 -16.02
CA GLU A 20 -5.86 -8.98 -17.48
C GLU A 20 -4.38 -9.07 -17.85
N ARG A 21 -3.51 -8.23 -17.27
CA ARG A 21 -2.06 -8.26 -17.50
C ARG A 21 -1.45 -9.62 -17.16
N LEU A 22 -1.83 -10.20 -16.02
CA LEU A 22 -1.31 -11.51 -15.59
C LEU A 22 -1.75 -12.66 -16.49
N LYS A 23 -2.91 -12.54 -17.16
CA LYS A 23 -3.31 -13.52 -18.18
C LYS A 23 -2.36 -13.52 -19.36
N TYR A 24 -1.98 -12.34 -19.86
CA TYR A 24 -1.06 -12.21 -21.00
C TYR A 24 0.35 -12.72 -20.69
N ILE A 25 0.83 -12.59 -19.45
CA ILE A 25 2.16 -13.04 -19.01
C ILE A 25 2.19 -14.56 -18.72
N GLY A 26 1.02 -15.23 -18.71
CA GLY A 26 0.88 -16.67 -18.47
C GLY A 26 0.21 -16.99 -17.13
N ALA A 27 -1.12 -16.94 -17.10
CA ALA A 27 -1.94 -16.95 -15.88
C ALA A 27 -1.66 -18.04 -14.83
N LEU A 28 -1.11 -19.19 -15.25
CA LEU A 28 -0.94 -20.39 -14.43
C LEU A 28 0.52 -20.68 -14.04
N SER A 29 1.46 -19.78 -14.34
CA SER A 29 2.81 -19.92 -13.80
C SER A 29 2.77 -19.75 -12.26
N SER A 30 3.55 -20.56 -11.55
CA SER A 30 3.66 -20.46 -10.08
C SER A 30 4.05 -19.04 -9.62
N THR A 31 4.85 -18.34 -10.43
CA THR A 31 5.20 -16.94 -10.25
C THR A 31 3.99 -16.01 -10.30
N ASN A 32 3.07 -16.19 -11.25
CA ASN A 32 1.89 -15.32 -11.38
C ASN A 32 0.84 -15.57 -10.29
N ILE A 33 0.74 -16.81 -9.77
CA ILE A 33 -0.10 -17.11 -8.61
C ILE A 33 0.41 -16.35 -7.39
N PHE A 34 1.71 -16.50 -7.06
CA PHE A 34 2.33 -15.79 -5.94
C PHE A 34 2.20 -14.27 -6.09
N LEU A 35 2.46 -13.74 -7.29
CA LEU A 35 2.38 -12.31 -7.54
C LEU A 35 0.96 -11.77 -7.31
N ARG A 36 -0.07 -12.51 -7.70
CA ARG A 36 -1.46 -12.13 -7.44
C ARG A 36 -1.77 -12.07 -5.95
N GLU A 37 -1.39 -13.09 -5.18
CA GLU A 37 -1.61 -13.10 -3.73
C GLU A 37 -0.87 -11.94 -3.02
N GLU A 38 0.35 -11.66 -3.47
CA GLU A 38 1.16 -10.58 -2.93
C GLU A 38 0.60 -9.20 -3.31
N ILE A 39 0.09 -9.01 -4.53
CA ILE A 39 -0.63 -7.79 -4.93
C ILE A 39 -1.89 -7.62 -4.08
N ASP A 40 -2.69 -8.68 -3.88
CA ASP A 40 -3.88 -8.62 -3.03
C ASP A 40 -3.52 -8.24 -1.58
N ARG A 41 -2.38 -8.72 -1.06
CA ARG A 41 -1.87 -8.35 0.26
C ARG A 41 -1.44 -6.89 0.32
N ILE A 42 -0.66 -6.42 -0.65
CA ILE A 42 -0.19 -5.03 -0.70
C ILE A 42 -1.36 -4.07 -0.92
N GLN A 43 -2.32 -4.41 -1.77
CA GLN A 43 -3.53 -3.63 -2.02
C GLN A 43 -4.27 -3.32 -0.72
N ARG A 44 -4.46 -4.33 0.15
CA ARG A 44 -5.11 -4.14 1.47
C ARG A 44 -4.33 -3.15 2.33
N VAL A 45 -3.01 -3.24 2.36
CA VAL A 45 -2.15 -2.31 3.10
C VAL A 45 -2.25 -0.89 2.54
N ILE A 46 -2.22 -0.73 1.22
CA ILE A 46 -2.32 0.59 0.55
C ILE A 46 -3.65 1.26 0.88
N ILE A 47 -4.76 0.53 0.73
CA ILE A 47 -6.10 1.06 1.01
C ILE A 47 -6.20 1.52 2.47
N LEU A 48 -5.76 0.69 3.40
CA LEU A 48 -5.80 1.00 4.82
C LEU A 48 -4.92 2.20 5.18
N LEU A 49 -3.70 2.24 4.66
CA LEU A 49 -2.77 3.34 4.89
C LEU A 49 -3.32 4.65 4.35
N ARG A 50 -3.78 4.67 3.10
CA ARG A 50 -4.34 5.88 2.47
C ARG A 50 -5.59 6.37 3.15
N ALA A 51 -6.48 5.47 3.56
CA ALA A 51 -7.68 5.81 4.31
C ALA A 51 -7.32 6.45 5.65
N THR A 52 -6.44 5.80 6.42
CA THR A 52 -5.98 6.32 7.73
C THR A 52 -5.35 7.71 7.61
N LEU A 53 -4.44 7.89 6.64
CA LEU A 53 -3.75 9.16 6.42
C LEU A 53 -4.72 10.25 5.93
N LYS A 54 -5.71 9.91 5.10
CA LYS A 54 -6.75 10.85 4.68
C LYS A 54 -7.60 11.31 5.87
N ASP A 55 -8.07 10.37 6.68
CA ASP A 55 -8.89 10.67 7.85
C ASP A 55 -8.11 11.50 8.88
N LEU A 56 -6.82 11.22 9.06
CA LEU A 56 -5.93 12.06 9.87
C LEU A 56 -5.87 13.51 9.37
N LEU A 57 -5.71 13.72 8.05
CA LEU A 57 -5.68 15.06 7.47
C LEU A 57 -7.00 15.79 7.69
N LEU A 58 -8.13 15.12 7.41
CA LEU A 58 -9.47 15.69 7.63
C LEU A 58 -9.72 16.02 9.11
N ALA A 59 -9.22 15.19 10.03
CA ALA A 59 -9.36 15.40 11.46
C ALA A 59 -8.50 16.57 11.96
N ILE A 60 -7.28 16.72 11.43
CA ILE A 60 -6.39 17.87 11.70
C ILE A 60 -7.02 19.17 11.18
N GLU A 61 -7.67 19.12 10.02
CA GLU A 61 -8.39 20.25 9.42
C GLU A 61 -9.72 20.57 10.13
N GLY A 62 -10.14 19.74 11.10
CA GLY A 62 -11.42 19.90 11.80
C GLY A 62 -12.66 19.53 10.98
N THR A 63 -12.47 18.87 9.83
CA THR A 63 -13.57 18.41 8.96
C THR A 63 -14.25 17.17 9.52
N ILE A 64 -13.49 16.28 10.16
CA ILE A 64 -14.03 15.12 10.89
C ILE A 64 -13.57 15.12 12.35
N ILE A 65 -14.28 14.39 13.20
CA ILE A 65 -13.92 14.28 14.61
C ILE A 65 -12.65 13.44 14.78
N MET A 66 -11.68 13.97 15.51
CA MET A 66 -10.47 13.24 15.93
C MET A 66 -10.85 12.13 16.92
N SER A 67 -11.05 10.91 16.41
CA SER A 67 -11.32 9.74 17.24
C SER A 67 -10.09 9.31 18.04
N GLY A 68 -10.27 8.55 19.12
CA GLY A 68 -9.15 7.99 19.89
C GLY A 68 -8.21 7.13 19.05
N GLN A 69 -8.75 6.42 18.05
CA GLN A 69 -7.95 5.62 17.11
C GLN A 69 -7.11 6.49 16.16
N LEU A 70 -7.67 7.61 15.68
CA LEU A 70 -6.92 8.56 14.85
C LEU A 70 -5.85 9.27 15.68
N ARG A 71 -6.15 9.62 16.93
CA ARG A 71 -5.17 10.21 17.85
C ARG A 71 -3.98 9.27 18.09
N ASP A 72 -4.25 8.01 18.44
CA ASP A 72 -3.20 6.99 18.61
C ASP A 72 -2.39 6.82 17.33
N ALA A 73 -3.05 6.72 16.17
CA ALA A 73 -2.34 6.60 14.89
C ALA A 73 -1.42 7.80 14.63
N LEU A 74 -1.87 9.03 14.89
CA LEU A 74 -1.06 10.24 14.75
C LEU A 74 0.17 10.20 15.65
N ASP A 75 -0.02 9.89 16.93
CA ASP A 75 1.05 9.84 17.93
C ASP A 75 2.06 8.72 17.59
N LYS A 76 1.59 7.56 17.11
CA LYS A 76 2.45 6.45 16.69
C LYS A 76 3.30 6.81 15.48
N ILE A 77 2.69 7.39 14.43
CA ILE A 77 3.42 7.83 13.23
C ILE A 77 4.47 8.87 13.63
N PHE A 78 4.16 9.81 14.53
CA PHE A 78 5.11 10.83 15.00
C PHE A 78 6.32 10.22 15.71
N ASN A 79 6.10 9.15 16.47
CA ASN A 79 7.15 8.40 17.16
C ASN A 79 7.78 7.29 16.29
N ALA A 80 7.61 7.33 14.97
CA ALA A 80 8.08 6.32 14.00
C ALA A 80 7.60 4.87 14.27
N CYS A 81 6.59 4.72 15.12
CA CYS A 81 5.99 3.45 15.51
C CYS A 81 4.81 3.11 14.62
N VAL A 82 4.61 1.82 14.35
CA VAL A 82 3.49 1.35 13.53
C VAL A 82 2.18 1.51 14.33
N PRO A 83 1.17 2.23 13.81
CA PRO A 83 -0.16 2.29 14.40
C PRO A 83 -0.82 0.92 14.53
N ALA A 84 -1.54 0.69 15.62
CA ALA A 84 -2.26 -0.57 15.85
C ALA A 84 -3.26 -0.89 14.73
N ILE A 85 -3.86 0.15 14.13
CA ILE A 85 -4.76 0.00 12.98
C ILE A 85 -4.06 -0.67 11.79
N TRP A 86 -2.79 -0.36 11.52
CA TRP A 86 -2.03 -0.93 10.39
C TRP A 86 -1.54 -2.36 10.68
N GLN A 87 -1.21 -2.67 11.94
CA GLN A 87 -0.82 -4.03 12.33
C GLN A 87 -1.91 -5.06 12.01
N ARG A 88 -3.19 -4.68 12.18
CA ARG A 88 -4.33 -5.52 11.80
C ARG A 88 -4.48 -5.73 10.29
N GLY A 89 -3.92 -4.83 9.47
CA GLY A 89 -3.98 -4.86 8.01
C GLY A 89 -2.85 -5.59 7.33
N SER A 90 -2.14 -6.49 8.03
CA SER A 90 -0.96 -7.21 7.51
C SER A 90 0.28 -6.34 7.28
N TRP A 91 0.45 -5.27 8.04
CA TRP A 91 1.72 -4.54 8.10
C TRP A 91 2.80 -5.41 8.76
N ALA A 92 3.88 -5.71 8.04
CA ALA A 92 4.87 -6.72 8.44
C ALA A 92 6.20 -6.13 8.99
N SER A 93 6.32 -4.81 9.10
CA SER A 93 7.59 -4.15 9.45
C SER A 93 7.58 -3.57 10.86
N LEU A 94 8.77 -3.41 11.44
CA LEU A 94 8.98 -2.94 12.81
C LEU A 94 8.73 -1.43 12.99
N THR A 95 9.00 -0.64 11.94
CA THR A 95 8.82 0.82 11.96
C THR A 95 7.98 1.28 10.78
N VAL A 96 7.43 2.49 10.89
CA VAL A 96 6.68 3.13 9.79
C VAL A 96 7.59 3.35 8.59
N GLU A 97 8.80 3.83 8.82
CA GLU A 97 9.76 4.12 7.75
C GLU A 97 10.14 2.86 6.96
N ILE A 98 10.56 1.79 7.64
CA ILE A 98 10.95 0.53 6.99
C ILE A 98 9.76 -0.06 6.23
N GLY A 99 8.58 -0.07 6.85
CA GLY A 99 7.39 -0.62 6.20
C GLY A 99 6.92 0.20 5.01
N PHE A 100 7.04 1.53 5.07
CA PHE A 100 6.68 2.41 3.96
C PHE A 100 7.67 2.30 2.80
N THR A 101 8.98 2.31 3.07
CA THR A 101 10.00 2.10 2.04
C THR A 101 9.84 0.72 1.39
N GLY A 102 9.69 -0.33 2.18
CA GLY A 102 9.46 -1.68 1.66
C GLY A 102 8.12 -1.82 0.91
N LEU A 103 7.10 -1.02 1.23
CA LEU A 103 5.87 -0.94 0.45
C LEU A 103 6.13 -0.32 -0.93
N LEU A 104 6.87 0.79 -0.98
CA LEU A 104 7.20 1.48 -2.23
C LEU A 104 8.05 0.61 -3.16
N GLU A 105 9.11 -0.01 -2.65
CA GLU A 105 9.98 -0.89 -3.43
C GLU A 105 9.22 -2.09 -4.02
N ARG A 106 8.35 -2.72 -3.21
CA ARG A 106 7.52 -3.83 -3.71
C ARG A 106 6.52 -3.35 -4.75
N ASN A 107 5.89 -2.20 -4.52
CA ASN A 107 4.97 -1.61 -5.47
C ASN A 107 5.65 -1.32 -6.82
N GLU A 108 6.86 -0.77 -6.80
CA GLU A 108 7.65 -0.51 -8.02
C GLU A 108 8.01 -1.80 -8.76
N LYS A 109 8.48 -2.83 -8.04
CA LYS A 109 8.78 -4.14 -8.62
C LYS A 109 7.56 -4.76 -9.29
N PHE A 110 6.40 -4.74 -8.63
CA PHE A 110 5.16 -5.30 -9.19
C PHE A 110 4.63 -4.48 -10.35
N HIS A 111 4.69 -3.15 -10.25
CA HIS A 111 4.31 -2.28 -11.36
C HIS A 111 5.20 -2.55 -12.58
N THR A 112 6.52 -2.70 -12.39
CA THR A 112 7.44 -3.08 -13.47
C THR A 112 7.08 -4.45 -14.05
N TRP A 113 6.79 -5.44 -13.20
CA TRP A 113 6.40 -6.77 -13.66
C TRP A 113 5.06 -6.79 -14.43
N CYS A 114 4.08 -5.99 -14.03
CA CYS A 114 2.77 -5.96 -14.69
C CYS A 114 2.78 -5.12 -15.98
N PHE A 115 3.56 -4.02 -16.00
CA PHE A 115 3.43 -2.98 -17.01
C PHE A 115 4.66 -2.79 -17.91
N ASN A 116 5.85 -3.22 -17.48
CA ASN A 116 7.10 -3.11 -18.26
C ASN A 116 7.51 -4.41 -18.97
N VAL A 117 6.65 -5.43 -19.01
CA VAL A 117 6.85 -6.60 -19.90
C VAL A 117 6.56 -6.16 -21.33
N ARG A 118 7.38 -5.26 -21.86
CA ARG A 118 7.46 -4.92 -23.28
C ARG A 118 8.31 -5.98 -23.95
N PHE A 119 7.62 -6.81 -24.74
CA PHE A 119 8.07 -7.37 -26.03
C PHE A 119 9.51 -7.89 -26.09
N ILE A 120 9.73 -9.13 -25.65
CA ILE A 120 10.84 -9.96 -26.16
C ILE A 120 10.27 -10.86 -27.27
N TYR A 121 9.70 -10.24 -28.31
CA TYR A 121 9.44 -10.87 -29.60
C TYR A 121 9.43 -9.74 -30.64
N SER A 122 10.62 -9.34 -31.08
CA SER A 122 10.88 -8.59 -32.31
C SER A 122 11.92 -9.33 -33.11
#